data_AF-A0A430Q472-F1
#
_entry.id   AF-A0A430Q472-F1
#
_cell.length_a   1.000
_cell.length_b   1.000
_cell.length_c   1.000
_cell.angle_alpha   90.00
_cell.angle_beta   90.00
_cell.angle_gamma   90.00
#
_symmetry.space_group_name_H-M   'P 1'
#
loop_
_entity.id
_entity.type
_entity.pdbx_description
1 polymer ?
#
loop_
_entity_poly.entity_id
_entity_poly.type
_entity_poly.pdbx_seq_one_letter_code
_entity_poly.pdbx_strand_id
1 'polypeptide(L)'
;MNKTDPLCVQLLKSLILCSEKAAVIARTIKRQTGIFQTLVQVKDSTEANLRFSVDVKTLADVLIQEVVKYDLNLLFPGFNNSVFGEENNRFSGSSGKTVTIQLSSRENLADLLVDVLGNDLDFANQLSEICFRPLESFQTQFSVCNIWEDLISNCNSLFKITDIKYSDIGTFGVWIDPIELDNLNQINHFFDNPTSLIRFYHGSLINVTILLGLFDYSNGLPLIGVINQPFYLNNIINSLNNDNHLSTDEINSLYNYGRIFWGFNIIDSGNSLPITKYSNNCSKTALLNPLDNLNLPKYLHFPDNFFDVLCPDRVFNEEKPILKLACSSVEFSRLTNLFHNYKDANQDLVNVVFLSSSGAGFKQLCVILDQVDAFILME
;
A
#
# COMPACT_ATOMS: atom_id res chain seq x y z
N MET A 1 -20.88 4.88 -7.62
CA MET A 1 -20.88 5.33 -6.19
C MET A 1 -22.17 6.06 -5.83
N ASN A 2 -22.60 6.01 -4.57
CA ASN A 2 -23.77 6.76 -4.11
C ASN A 2 -23.36 8.23 -3.84
N LYS A 3 -23.87 9.16 -4.64
CA LYS A 3 -23.52 10.59 -4.55
C LYS A 3 -24.02 11.29 -3.27
N THR A 4 -24.82 10.60 -2.46
CA THR A 4 -25.34 11.13 -1.18
C THR A 4 -24.45 10.81 0.01
N ASP A 5 -23.43 9.98 -0.15
CA ASP A 5 -22.50 9.66 0.94
C ASP A 5 -21.64 10.90 1.29
N PRO A 6 -21.24 11.09 2.55
CA PRO A 6 -20.25 12.11 2.90
C PRO A 6 -18.97 11.96 2.07
N LEU A 7 -18.28 13.07 1.76
CA LEU A 7 -17.10 13.04 0.89
C LEU A 7 -16.01 12.09 1.40
N CYS A 8 -15.77 12.04 2.72
CA CYS A 8 -14.82 11.11 3.32
C CYS A 8 -15.15 9.63 3.08
N VAL A 9 -16.45 9.29 3.04
CA VAL A 9 -16.92 7.92 2.71
C VAL A 9 -16.73 7.64 1.23
N GLN A 10 -17.02 8.63 0.36
CA GLN A 10 -16.75 8.51 -1.07
C GLN A 10 -15.26 8.29 -1.31
N LEU A 11 -14.38 9.07 -0.67
CA LEU A 11 -12.93 8.93 -0.75
C LEU A 11 -12.44 7.56 -0.27
N LEU A 12 -12.88 7.08 0.89
CA LEU A 12 -12.52 5.76 1.39
C LEU A 12 -12.91 4.64 0.41
N LYS A 13 -14.14 4.68 -0.11
CA LYS A 13 -14.60 3.72 -1.13
C LYS A 13 -13.76 3.82 -2.41
N SER A 14 -13.42 5.03 -2.85
CA SER A 14 -12.60 5.26 -4.05
C SER A 14 -11.21 4.68 -3.85
N LEU A 15 -10.55 4.96 -2.72
CA LEU A 15 -9.21 4.46 -2.43
C LEU A 15 -9.17 2.93 -2.34
N ILE A 16 -10.20 2.29 -1.77
CA ILE A 16 -10.31 0.82 -1.78
C ILE A 16 -10.36 0.28 -3.22
N LEU A 17 -11.20 0.85 -4.08
CA LEU A 17 -11.31 0.40 -5.46
C LEU A 17 -10.04 0.71 -6.27
N CYS A 18 -9.42 1.88 -6.05
CA CYS A 18 -8.14 2.24 -6.66
C CYS A 18 -7.05 1.24 -6.26
N SER A 19 -6.98 0.87 -4.98
CA SER A 19 -6.02 -0.13 -4.50
C SER A 19 -6.21 -1.48 -5.18
N GLU A 20 -7.46 -1.90 -5.43
CA GLU A 20 -7.74 -3.17 -6.09
C GLU A 20 -7.45 -3.13 -7.58
N LYS A 21 -7.77 -2.03 -8.27
CA LYS A 21 -7.39 -1.84 -9.66
C LYS A 21 -5.86 -1.88 -9.82
N ALA A 22 -5.14 -1.22 -8.92
CA ALA A 22 -3.70 -1.29 -8.85
C ALA A 22 -3.20 -2.72 -8.59
N ALA A 23 -3.85 -3.48 -7.70
CA ALA A 23 -3.51 -4.87 -7.44
C ALA A 23 -3.73 -5.77 -8.66
N VAL A 24 -4.79 -5.54 -9.43
CA VAL A 24 -5.03 -6.24 -10.70
C VAL A 24 -3.91 -5.92 -11.71
N ILE A 25 -3.49 -4.66 -11.82
CA ILE A 25 -2.36 -4.27 -12.68
C ILE A 25 -1.08 -5.00 -12.24
N ALA A 26 -0.75 -4.97 -10.94
CA ALA A 26 0.42 -5.64 -10.39
C ALA A 26 0.40 -7.16 -10.69
N ARG A 27 -0.74 -7.82 -10.49
CA ARG A 27 -0.93 -9.24 -10.80
C ARG A 27 -0.79 -9.52 -12.30
N THR A 28 -1.31 -8.66 -13.17
CA THR A 28 -1.19 -8.80 -14.62
C THR A 28 0.26 -8.66 -15.08
N ILE A 29 0.98 -7.63 -14.60
CA ILE A 29 2.41 -7.43 -14.87
C ILE A 29 3.23 -8.65 -14.42
N LYS A 30 2.91 -9.20 -13.25
CA LYS A 30 3.61 -10.37 -12.70
C LYS A 30 3.51 -11.61 -13.59
N ARG A 31 2.41 -11.79 -14.34
CA ARG A 31 2.24 -12.95 -15.22
C ARG A 31 3.21 -12.95 -16.40
N GLN A 32 3.77 -11.79 -16.77
CA GLN A 32 4.64 -11.67 -17.92
C GLN A 32 6.12 -11.84 -17.56
N THR A 33 6.49 -13.08 -17.26
CA THR A 33 7.82 -13.46 -16.75
C THR A 33 8.94 -13.26 -17.78
N GLY A 34 8.63 -13.32 -19.08
CA GLY A 34 9.62 -13.31 -20.17
C GLY A 34 10.30 -11.96 -20.45
N ILE A 35 9.66 -10.83 -20.14
CA ILE A 35 10.22 -9.48 -20.32
C ILE A 35 10.46 -8.76 -19.00
N PHE A 36 10.32 -9.46 -17.88
CA PHE A 36 10.21 -8.83 -16.59
C PHE A 36 11.43 -7.94 -16.23
N GLN A 37 12.65 -8.41 -16.47
CA GLN A 37 13.87 -7.64 -16.17
C GLN A 37 13.92 -6.30 -16.92
N THR A 38 13.26 -6.19 -18.08
CA THR A 38 13.18 -4.94 -18.85
C THR A 38 12.18 -3.93 -18.25
N LEU A 39 11.31 -4.40 -17.34
CA LEU A 39 10.32 -3.59 -16.64
C LEU A 39 10.84 -3.01 -15.32
N VAL A 40 12.12 -3.19 -15.02
CA VAL A 40 12.82 -2.60 -13.87
C VAL A 40 13.89 -1.64 -14.38
N GLN A 41 13.91 -0.40 -13.88
CA GLN A 41 14.86 0.63 -14.30
C GLN A 41 15.53 1.26 -13.08
N VAL A 42 16.83 1.51 -13.19
CA VAL A 42 17.57 2.28 -12.19
C VAL A 42 17.17 3.74 -12.31
N LYS A 43 16.77 4.35 -11.19
CA LYS A 43 16.44 5.77 -11.11
C LYS A 43 17.68 6.59 -11.40
N ASP A 44 17.52 7.67 -12.16
CA ASP A 44 18.62 8.59 -12.44
C ASP A 44 19.00 9.38 -11.19
N SER A 45 20.15 10.06 -11.18
CA SER A 45 20.62 10.79 -9.99
C SER A 45 19.73 11.94 -9.53
N THR A 46 18.78 12.38 -10.35
CA THR A 46 17.83 13.44 -10.00
C THR A 46 16.56 12.90 -9.36
N GLU A 47 16.25 11.63 -9.59
CA GLU A 47 15.11 10.89 -9.01
C GLU A 47 15.54 9.98 -7.85
N ALA A 48 16.77 9.46 -7.90
CA ALA A 48 17.26 8.46 -6.96
C ALA A 48 17.37 9.00 -5.54
N ASN A 49 16.82 8.24 -4.61
CA ASN A 49 16.98 8.46 -3.20
C ASN A 49 18.42 8.11 -2.78
N LEU A 50 19.16 9.13 -2.35
CA LEU A 50 20.57 9.03 -1.92
C LEU A 50 20.80 8.05 -0.76
N ARG A 51 19.73 7.58 -0.13
CA ARG A 51 19.76 6.56 0.93
C ARG A 51 20.09 5.17 0.41
N PHE A 52 19.87 4.88 -0.88
CA PHE A 52 20.11 3.56 -1.47
C PHE A 52 21.38 3.55 -2.33
N SER A 53 22.07 2.41 -2.35
CA SER A 53 23.26 2.21 -3.19
C SER A 53 22.92 2.07 -4.68
N VAL A 54 21.73 1.52 -4.97
CA VAL A 54 21.07 1.50 -6.27
C VAL A 54 19.59 1.70 -5.96
N ASP A 55 18.96 2.67 -6.60
CA ASP A 55 17.54 2.94 -6.47
C ASP A 55 16.84 2.60 -7.78
N VAL A 56 15.69 1.90 -7.72
CA VAL A 56 15.01 1.38 -8.90
C VAL A 56 13.53 1.68 -8.86
N LYS A 57 12.91 1.70 -10.04
CA LYS A 57 11.47 1.70 -10.22
C LYS A 57 11.05 0.65 -11.21
N THR A 58 9.81 0.22 -11.11
CA THR A 58 9.20 -0.70 -12.06
C THR A 58 8.15 -0.01 -12.92
N LEU A 59 7.80 -0.60 -14.06
CA LEU A 59 6.65 -0.15 -14.85
C LEU A 59 5.36 -0.19 -14.01
N ALA A 60 5.23 -1.17 -13.12
CA ALA A 60 4.08 -1.26 -12.24
C ALA A 60 3.97 -0.01 -11.37
N ASP A 61 5.08 0.50 -10.83
CA ASP A 61 5.07 1.68 -9.97
C ASP A 61 4.54 2.91 -10.69
N VAL A 62 5.14 3.20 -11.86
CA VAL A 62 4.77 4.34 -12.68
C VAL A 62 3.32 4.25 -13.16
N LEU A 63 2.92 3.08 -13.65
CA LEU A 63 1.58 2.88 -14.22
C LEU A 63 0.48 2.93 -13.15
N ILE A 64 0.69 2.28 -11.99
CA ILE A 64 -0.27 2.29 -10.89
C ILE A 64 -0.47 3.71 -10.37
N GLN A 65 0.61 4.46 -10.17
CA GLN A 65 0.53 5.83 -9.71
C GLN A 65 -0.30 6.71 -10.65
N GLU A 66 -0.04 6.62 -11.96
CA GLU A 66 -0.77 7.41 -12.96
C GLU A 66 -2.24 6.97 -13.11
N VAL A 67 -2.53 5.68 -12.95
CA VAL A 67 -3.91 5.17 -12.92
C VAL A 67 -4.68 5.72 -11.71
N VAL A 68 -4.08 5.71 -10.52
CA VAL A 68 -4.73 6.25 -9.31
C VAL A 68 -4.95 7.76 -9.44
N LYS A 69 -3.96 8.51 -9.94
CA LYS A 69 -4.11 9.94 -10.26
C LYS A 69 -5.29 10.20 -11.20
N TYR A 70 -5.37 9.43 -12.28
CA TYR A 70 -6.42 9.56 -13.29
C TYR A 70 -7.81 9.26 -12.72
N ASP A 71 -7.99 8.11 -12.06
CA ASP A 71 -9.29 7.70 -11.54
C ASP A 71 -9.80 8.64 -10.44
N LEU A 72 -8.93 9.08 -9.53
CA LEU A 72 -9.33 10.03 -8.49
C LEU A 72 -9.70 11.38 -9.10
N ASN A 73 -9.00 11.85 -10.14
CA ASN A 73 -9.38 13.08 -10.83
C ASN A 73 -10.68 12.95 -11.64
N LEU A 74 -11.00 11.77 -12.18
CA LEU A 74 -12.29 11.52 -12.81
C LEU A 74 -13.45 11.60 -11.81
N LEU A 75 -13.26 11.04 -10.61
CA LEU A 75 -14.28 11.04 -9.56
C LEU A 75 -14.38 12.40 -8.85
N PHE A 76 -13.25 13.07 -8.66
CA PHE A 76 -13.11 14.34 -7.98
C PHE A 76 -12.31 15.31 -8.87
N PRO A 77 -12.97 16.06 -9.78
CA PRO A 77 -12.30 16.95 -10.72
C PRO A 77 -11.37 17.95 -10.04
N GLY A 78 -10.11 18.01 -10.49
CA GLY A 78 -9.08 18.88 -9.92
C GLY A 78 -8.20 18.22 -8.86
N PHE A 79 -8.46 16.95 -8.52
CA PHE A 79 -7.69 16.22 -7.52
C PHE A 79 -6.38 15.62 -8.02
N ASN A 80 -6.09 15.67 -9.33
CA ASN A 80 -4.85 15.12 -9.90
C ASN A 80 -3.57 15.72 -9.26
N ASN A 81 -3.58 17.02 -8.98
CA ASN A 81 -2.46 17.72 -8.34
C ASN A 81 -2.37 17.45 -6.82
N SER A 82 -3.35 16.74 -6.27
CA SER A 82 -3.41 16.34 -4.86
C SER A 82 -3.05 14.87 -4.65
N VAL A 83 -2.58 14.17 -5.68
CA VAL A 83 -2.10 12.79 -5.56
C VAL A 83 -0.59 12.77 -5.75
N PHE A 84 0.11 12.53 -4.65
CA PHE A 84 1.57 12.45 -4.54
C PHE A 84 2.00 11.00 -4.46
N GLY A 85 3.21 10.70 -4.90
CA GLY A 85 3.79 9.37 -4.76
C GLY A 85 5.27 9.39 -5.09
N GLU A 86 5.90 8.24 -4.96
CA GLU A 86 7.35 8.09 -5.07
C GLU A 86 7.88 8.34 -6.49
N GLU A 87 7.11 7.93 -7.51
CA GLU A 87 7.63 7.85 -8.86
C GLU A 87 7.35 9.09 -9.71
N ASN A 88 8.24 9.39 -10.65
CA ASN A 88 7.85 10.24 -11.78
C ASN A 88 7.07 9.43 -12.83
N ASN A 89 6.48 10.14 -13.81
CA ASN A 89 5.68 9.51 -14.85
C ASN A 89 6.49 9.14 -16.11
N ARG A 90 7.81 9.03 -16.01
CA ARG A 90 8.71 8.75 -17.15
C ARG A 90 9.28 7.34 -17.04
N PHE A 91 9.29 6.63 -18.17
CA PHE A 91 9.83 5.28 -18.27
C PHE A 91 10.54 5.09 -19.61
N SER A 92 11.64 4.35 -19.65
CA SER A 92 12.37 4.09 -20.90
C SER A 92 11.77 2.92 -21.66
N GLY A 93 11.55 3.09 -22.96
CA GLY A 93 11.10 2.02 -23.86
C GLY A 93 12.24 1.16 -24.37
N SER A 94 11.90 0.03 -25.00
CA SER A 94 12.86 -0.89 -25.62
C SER A 94 13.66 -0.24 -26.76
N SER A 95 13.11 0.79 -27.41
CA SER A 95 13.82 1.62 -28.40
C SER A 95 14.88 2.55 -27.80
N GLY A 96 15.00 2.63 -26.47
CA GLY A 96 15.86 3.57 -25.74
C GLY A 96 15.26 4.98 -25.60
N LYS A 97 14.06 5.22 -26.14
CA LYS A 97 13.34 6.48 -25.97
C LYS A 97 12.66 6.53 -24.61
N THR A 98 12.71 7.68 -23.94
CA THR A 98 11.89 7.89 -22.74
C THR A 98 10.47 8.24 -23.13
N VAL A 99 9.52 7.52 -22.56
CA VAL A 99 8.08 7.70 -22.73
C VAL A 99 7.54 8.38 -21.47
N THR A 100 6.59 9.29 -21.65
CA THR A 100 5.84 9.88 -20.53
C THR A 100 4.49 9.18 -20.44
N ILE A 101 4.30 8.41 -19.38
CA ILE A 101 3.05 7.67 -19.12
C ILE A 101 2.08 8.66 -18.50
N GLN A 102 1.05 9.04 -19.26
CA GLN A 102 -0.03 9.88 -18.76
C GLN A 102 -1.34 9.36 -19.36
N LEU A 103 -2.31 9.06 -18.49
CA LEU A 103 -3.60 8.54 -18.96
C LEU A 103 -4.38 9.65 -19.65
N SER A 104 -4.70 9.41 -20.93
CA SER A 104 -5.48 10.31 -21.78
C SER A 104 -6.55 9.55 -22.57
N SER A 105 -6.14 8.49 -23.26
CA SER A 105 -7.03 7.49 -23.85
C SER A 105 -6.41 6.10 -23.80
N ARG A 106 -7.24 5.08 -23.97
CA ARG A 106 -6.82 3.69 -23.99
C ARG A 106 -5.87 3.40 -25.14
N GLU A 107 -6.18 3.92 -26.33
CA GLU A 107 -5.37 3.74 -27.54
C GLU A 107 -4.00 4.38 -27.38
N ASN A 108 -3.96 5.62 -26.87
CA ASN A 108 -2.70 6.32 -26.63
C ASN A 108 -1.84 5.56 -25.61
N LEU A 109 -2.43 5.11 -24.49
CA LEU A 109 -1.69 4.33 -23.50
C LEU A 109 -1.17 3.01 -24.07
N ALA A 110 -1.97 2.31 -24.88
CA ALA A 110 -1.52 1.09 -25.55
C ALA A 110 -0.30 1.37 -26.44
N ASP A 111 -0.35 2.42 -27.27
CA ASP A 111 0.77 2.82 -28.14
C ASP A 111 2.05 3.13 -27.35
N LEU A 112 1.92 3.84 -26.20
CA LEU A 112 3.05 4.12 -25.30
C LEU A 112 3.62 2.84 -24.69
N LEU A 113 2.75 1.92 -24.26
CA LEU A 113 3.14 0.67 -23.62
C LEU A 113 3.77 -0.33 -24.59
N VAL A 114 3.42 -0.33 -25.88
CA VAL A 114 4.03 -1.23 -26.88
C VAL A 114 5.55 -1.10 -26.90
N ASP A 115 6.09 0.13 -26.92
CA ASP A 115 7.55 0.33 -26.91
C ASP A 115 8.17 -0.12 -25.58
N VAL A 116 7.51 0.14 -24.46
CA VAL A 116 7.96 -0.28 -23.13
C VAL A 116 7.98 -1.81 -22.97
N LEU A 117 7.01 -2.49 -23.56
CA LEU A 117 6.80 -3.93 -23.41
C LEU A 117 7.49 -4.75 -24.53
N GLY A 118 8.51 -4.20 -25.18
CA GLY A 118 9.28 -4.93 -26.19
C GLY A 118 8.50 -5.26 -27.47
N ASN A 119 7.57 -4.39 -27.85
CA ASN A 119 6.62 -4.56 -28.96
C ASN A 119 5.52 -5.63 -28.75
N ASP A 120 5.25 -6.00 -27.50
CA ASP A 120 4.12 -6.87 -27.15
C ASP A 120 2.80 -6.09 -27.17
N LEU A 121 2.18 -6.03 -28.36
CA LEU A 121 0.93 -5.32 -28.59
C LEU A 121 -0.25 -5.92 -27.83
N ASP A 122 -0.31 -7.24 -27.69
CA ASP A 122 -1.41 -7.91 -27.00
C ASP A 122 -1.37 -7.57 -25.51
N PHE A 123 -0.19 -7.61 -24.91
CA PHE A 123 -0.01 -7.25 -23.50
C PHE A 123 -0.22 -5.75 -23.24
N ALA A 124 0.26 -4.89 -24.14
CA ALA A 124 0.00 -3.45 -24.08
C ALA A 124 -1.52 -3.15 -24.11
N ASN A 125 -2.25 -3.80 -25.03
CA ASN A 125 -3.70 -3.68 -25.10
C ASN A 125 -4.38 -4.18 -23.82
N GLN A 126 -3.97 -5.33 -23.29
CA GLN A 126 -4.53 -5.88 -22.05
C GLN A 126 -4.33 -4.94 -20.86
N LEU A 127 -3.12 -4.40 -20.68
CA LEU A 127 -2.83 -3.44 -19.60
C LEU A 127 -3.61 -2.15 -19.77
N SER A 128 -3.66 -1.60 -20.99
CA SER A 128 -4.44 -0.39 -21.27
C SER A 128 -5.93 -0.59 -20.98
N GLU A 129 -6.50 -1.77 -21.29
CA GLU A 129 -7.89 -2.09 -21.00
C GLU A 129 -8.15 -2.08 -19.50
N ILE A 130 -7.27 -2.69 -18.70
CA ILE A 130 -7.38 -2.67 -17.23
C ILE A 130 -7.30 -1.24 -16.70
N CYS A 131 -6.35 -0.43 -17.20
CA CYS A 131 -6.13 0.95 -16.77
C CYS A 131 -7.33 1.86 -17.03
N PHE A 132 -8.06 1.65 -18.13
CA PHE A 132 -9.26 2.44 -18.48
C PHE A 132 -10.58 1.79 -18.07
N ARG A 133 -10.55 0.61 -17.44
CA ARG A 133 -11.76 -0.04 -16.94
C ARG A 133 -12.40 0.82 -15.84
N PRO A 134 -13.73 1.03 -15.86
CA PRO A 134 -14.42 1.83 -14.85
C PRO A 134 -14.15 1.34 -13.44
N LEU A 135 -13.90 2.27 -12.50
CA LEU A 135 -13.45 1.94 -11.16
C LEU A 135 -14.49 1.09 -10.39
N GLU A 136 -15.78 1.35 -10.61
CA GLU A 136 -16.87 0.60 -9.97
C GLU A 136 -16.89 -0.89 -10.36
N SER A 137 -16.32 -1.25 -11.51
CA SER A 137 -16.25 -2.66 -11.92
C SER A 137 -15.34 -3.49 -11.01
N PHE A 138 -14.44 -2.85 -10.25
CA PHE A 138 -13.56 -3.53 -9.31
C PHE A 138 -14.28 -3.88 -7.99
N GLN A 139 -15.50 -3.38 -7.78
CA GLN A 139 -16.29 -3.73 -6.60
C GLN A 139 -16.65 -5.23 -6.56
N THR A 140 -16.73 -5.89 -7.71
CA THR A 140 -17.03 -7.33 -7.80
C THR A 140 -15.79 -8.21 -7.62
N GLN A 141 -14.60 -7.63 -7.44
CA GLN A 141 -13.40 -8.40 -7.15
C GLN A 141 -13.49 -9.02 -5.77
N PHE A 142 -13.03 -10.27 -5.63
CA PHE A 142 -13.18 -11.05 -4.41
C PHE A 142 -12.62 -10.34 -3.16
N SER A 143 -11.43 -9.75 -3.26
CA SER A 143 -10.77 -9.00 -2.18
C SER A 143 -11.63 -7.83 -1.66
N VAL A 144 -12.34 -7.14 -2.56
CA VAL A 144 -13.24 -6.03 -2.24
C VAL A 144 -14.56 -6.55 -1.69
N CYS A 145 -15.20 -7.52 -2.36
CA CYS A 145 -16.45 -8.14 -1.92
C CYS A 145 -16.37 -8.60 -0.46
N ASN A 146 -15.25 -9.23 -0.06
CA ASN A 146 -15.04 -9.75 1.29
C ASN A 146 -15.04 -8.68 2.38
N ILE A 147 -14.74 -7.43 2.05
CA ILE A 147 -14.71 -6.32 3.01
C ILE A 147 -15.85 -5.32 2.79
N TRP A 148 -16.62 -5.44 1.71
CA TRP A 148 -17.53 -4.39 1.28
C TRP A 148 -18.72 -4.21 2.22
N GLU A 149 -19.30 -5.30 2.71
CA GLU A 149 -20.40 -5.25 3.68
C GLU A 149 -19.94 -4.65 5.02
N ASP A 150 -18.77 -5.06 5.50
CA ASP A 150 -18.14 -4.51 6.70
C ASP A 150 -17.85 -3.01 6.55
N LEU A 151 -17.29 -2.61 5.40
CA LEU A 151 -17.07 -1.21 5.04
C LEU A 151 -18.37 -0.41 5.10
N ILE A 152 -19.44 -0.88 4.45
CA ILE A 152 -20.75 -0.21 4.46
C ILE A 152 -21.26 -0.07 5.89
N SER A 153 -21.23 -1.15 6.68
CA SER A 153 -21.68 -1.15 8.07
C SER A 153 -20.95 -0.08 8.91
N ASN A 154 -19.62 -0.03 8.80
CA ASN A 154 -18.80 0.97 9.49
C ASN A 154 -19.07 2.39 9.00
N CYS A 155 -19.23 2.58 7.68
CA CYS A 155 -19.51 3.88 7.08
C CYS A 155 -20.92 4.39 7.37
N ASN A 156 -21.89 3.51 7.69
CA ASN A 156 -23.25 3.94 8.00
C ASN A 156 -23.31 4.87 9.24
N SER A 157 -22.31 4.77 10.12
CA SER A 157 -22.18 5.69 11.27
C SER A 157 -21.75 7.11 10.87
N LEU A 158 -21.17 7.28 9.68
CA LEU A 158 -20.61 8.55 9.18
C LEU A 158 -21.63 9.43 8.46
N PHE A 159 -22.84 8.93 8.14
CA PHE A 159 -23.88 9.71 7.44
C PHE A 159 -24.32 10.98 8.18
N LYS A 160 -23.96 11.11 9.46
CA LYS A 160 -24.29 12.26 10.31
C LYS A 160 -23.13 13.23 10.50
N ILE A 161 -21.97 13.02 9.87
CA ILE A 161 -20.88 14.00 9.97
C ILE A 161 -21.39 15.33 9.42
N THR A 162 -21.33 16.35 10.27
CA THR A 162 -21.80 17.71 9.94
C THR A 162 -20.66 18.68 9.70
N ASP A 163 -19.43 18.25 9.95
CA ASP A 163 -18.25 19.08 9.78
C ASP A 163 -18.03 19.46 8.30
N ILE A 164 -18.13 20.77 8.04
CA ILE A 164 -17.90 21.38 6.73
C ILE A 164 -16.48 21.13 6.24
N LYS A 165 -15.53 20.87 7.14
CA LYS A 165 -14.14 20.54 6.79
C LYS A 165 -14.05 19.36 5.83
N TYR A 166 -14.89 18.34 5.99
CA TYR A 166 -14.93 17.18 5.11
C TYR A 166 -15.91 17.35 3.95
N SER A 167 -16.21 18.58 3.55
CA SER A 167 -17.07 18.86 2.38
C SER A 167 -16.31 19.39 1.17
N ASP A 168 -15.08 19.88 1.35
CA ASP A 168 -14.23 20.39 0.28
C ASP A 168 -13.07 19.44 -0.01
N ILE A 169 -13.03 18.91 -1.23
CA ILE A 169 -11.98 18.01 -1.70
C ILE A 169 -10.59 18.68 -1.73
N GLY A 170 -10.53 20.01 -1.91
CA GLY A 170 -9.29 20.77 -1.96
C GLY A 170 -8.49 20.77 -0.65
N THR A 171 -9.11 20.32 0.44
CA THR A 171 -8.47 20.20 1.76
C THR A 171 -7.63 18.94 1.92
N PHE A 172 -7.74 17.98 1.00
CA PHE A 172 -7.11 16.66 1.12
C PHE A 172 -6.02 16.42 0.08
N GLY A 173 -5.00 15.68 0.50
CA GLY A 173 -4.01 15.06 -0.37
C GLY A 173 -4.03 13.54 -0.21
N VAL A 174 -3.59 12.82 -1.24
CA VAL A 174 -3.34 11.37 -1.21
C VAL A 174 -1.87 11.12 -1.47
N TRP A 175 -1.25 10.31 -0.62
CA TRP A 175 0.05 9.69 -0.87
C TRP A 175 -0.15 8.26 -1.33
N ILE A 176 0.47 7.89 -2.45
CA ILE A 176 0.54 6.52 -2.94
C ILE A 176 1.97 5.99 -2.85
N ASP A 177 2.07 4.75 -2.38
CA ASP A 177 3.21 3.87 -2.57
C ASP A 177 2.77 2.73 -3.50
N PRO A 178 3.12 2.79 -4.80
CA PRO A 178 2.53 1.94 -5.82
C PRO A 178 2.84 0.44 -5.67
N ILE A 179 4.09 0.07 -5.35
CA ILE A 179 4.52 -1.29 -5.00
C ILE A 179 5.61 -1.16 -3.94
N GLU A 180 5.26 -1.50 -2.70
CA GLU A 180 6.23 -1.46 -1.61
C GLU A 180 6.89 -2.83 -1.38
N LEU A 181 8.22 -2.85 -1.31
CA LEU A 181 9.08 -4.03 -1.21
C LEU A 181 10.34 -3.75 -0.36
N ASP A 182 10.51 -4.43 0.77
CA ASP A 182 11.60 -4.19 1.74
C ASP A 182 13.05 -4.44 1.23
N ASN A 183 13.27 -4.99 0.03
CA ASN A 183 14.65 -5.19 -0.46
C ASN A 183 14.76 -5.40 -1.98
N LEU A 184 15.70 -4.71 -2.62
CA LEU A 184 16.06 -4.85 -4.04
C LEU A 184 16.55 -6.25 -4.42
N ASN A 185 17.23 -6.96 -3.51
CA ASN A 185 17.59 -8.38 -3.73
C ASN A 185 16.36 -9.28 -3.77
N GLN A 186 15.26 -8.87 -3.11
CA GLN A 186 13.99 -9.57 -3.21
C GLN A 186 13.30 -9.28 -4.54
N ILE A 187 13.49 -8.15 -5.21
CA ILE A 187 13.01 -7.94 -6.59
C ILE A 187 13.62 -9.03 -7.49
N ASN A 188 14.94 -9.19 -7.52
CA ASN A 188 15.57 -10.22 -8.35
C ASN A 188 15.06 -11.64 -7.99
N HIS A 189 15.00 -12.00 -6.69
CA HIS A 189 14.42 -13.30 -6.27
C HIS A 189 12.91 -13.46 -6.54
N PHE A 190 12.14 -12.38 -6.45
CA PHE A 190 10.71 -12.33 -6.76
C PHE A 190 10.47 -12.69 -8.21
N PHE A 191 11.41 -12.39 -9.11
CA PHE A 191 11.25 -12.55 -10.55
C PHE A 191 12.07 -13.69 -11.18
N ASP A 192 13.15 -14.15 -10.54
CA ASP A 192 14.02 -15.23 -11.03
C ASP A 192 13.42 -16.65 -10.88
N ASN A 193 12.33 -16.81 -10.11
CA ASN A 193 11.73 -18.12 -9.82
C ASN A 193 10.22 -18.18 -10.15
N PRO A 194 9.82 -18.02 -11.43
CA PRO A 194 8.40 -17.98 -11.83
C PRO A 194 7.64 -19.30 -11.67
N THR A 195 8.34 -20.42 -11.50
CA THR A 195 7.77 -21.78 -11.45
C THR A 195 8.01 -22.52 -10.13
N SER A 196 8.71 -21.94 -9.15
CA SER A 196 8.96 -22.62 -7.89
C SER A 196 7.72 -22.61 -6.99
N LEU A 197 6.90 -23.66 -7.11
CA LEU A 197 6.04 -24.11 -6.03
C LEU A 197 6.88 -24.17 -4.75
N ILE A 198 6.49 -23.35 -3.75
CA ILE A 198 6.87 -23.50 -2.35
C ILE A 198 8.30 -23.01 -2.00
N ARG A 199 8.40 -21.77 -1.50
CA ARG A 199 9.00 -21.46 -0.18
C ARG A 199 8.70 -20.01 0.23
N PHE A 200 7.73 -19.87 1.12
CA PHE A 200 7.39 -18.65 1.86
C PHE A 200 8.42 -18.38 2.96
N TYR A 201 9.65 -18.00 2.60
CA TYR A 201 10.63 -17.50 3.57
C TYR A 201 11.41 -16.34 2.99
N HIS A 202 11.44 -15.22 3.73
CA HIS A 202 12.22 -13.99 3.50
C HIS A 202 12.35 -13.59 2.02
N GLY A 203 11.41 -12.78 1.52
CA GLY A 203 11.37 -12.39 0.10
C GLY A 203 10.13 -12.82 -0.68
N SER A 204 9.03 -13.12 0.02
CA SER A 204 7.81 -13.64 -0.60
C SER A 204 6.91 -12.53 -1.16
N LEU A 205 6.33 -12.78 -2.33
CA LEU A 205 5.29 -12.00 -3.02
C LEU A 205 4.19 -11.43 -2.10
N ILE A 206 3.88 -12.14 -1.01
CA ILE A 206 2.87 -11.76 -0.02
C ILE A 206 3.22 -10.51 0.80
N ASN A 207 4.49 -10.08 0.77
CA ASN A 207 4.92 -8.84 1.40
C ASN A 207 4.71 -7.62 0.52
N VAL A 208 4.41 -7.80 -0.78
CA VAL A 208 4.07 -6.66 -1.64
C VAL A 208 2.79 -6.03 -1.13
N THR A 209 2.86 -4.73 -0.93
CA THR A 209 1.71 -3.90 -0.60
C THR A 209 1.58 -2.75 -1.56
N ILE A 210 0.33 -2.36 -1.82
CA ILE A 210 -0.04 -1.10 -2.44
C ILE A 210 -0.61 -0.25 -1.31
N LEU A 211 -0.05 0.93 -1.11
CA LEU A 211 -0.41 1.77 0.04
C LEU A 211 -1.03 3.06 -0.46
N LEU A 212 -2.22 3.38 0.04
CA LEU A 212 -2.89 4.64 -0.23
C LEU A 212 -3.23 5.31 1.09
N GLY A 213 -2.75 6.54 1.26
CA GLY A 213 -2.94 7.32 2.47
C GLY A 213 -3.56 8.67 2.15
N LEU A 214 -4.70 9.00 2.75
CA LEU A 214 -5.31 10.32 2.64
C LEU A 214 -4.97 11.15 3.87
N PHE A 215 -4.51 12.38 3.66
CA PHE A 215 -4.17 13.32 4.70
C PHE A 215 -4.79 14.69 4.45
N ASP A 216 -4.88 15.49 5.51
CA ASP A 216 -5.35 16.87 5.47
C ASP A 216 -4.18 17.84 5.29
N TYR A 217 -4.23 18.73 4.30
CA TYR A 217 -3.17 19.69 4.03
C TYR A 217 -2.95 20.69 5.18
N SER A 218 -4.01 21.06 5.89
CA SER A 218 -3.96 22.14 6.88
C SER A 218 -3.13 21.77 8.11
N ASN A 219 -3.09 20.49 8.47
CA ASN A 219 -2.47 20.00 9.70
C ASN A 219 -1.59 18.75 9.50
N GLY A 220 -1.55 18.18 8.29
CA GLY A 220 -0.79 16.98 7.97
C GLY A 220 -1.33 15.69 8.58
N LEU A 221 -2.52 15.71 9.21
CA LEU A 221 -3.05 14.54 9.89
C LEU A 221 -3.52 13.47 8.88
N PRO A 222 -3.16 12.19 9.10
CA PRO A 222 -3.69 11.09 8.31
C PRO A 222 -5.15 10.84 8.69
N LEU A 223 -6.00 10.73 7.68
CA LEU A 223 -7.45 10.55 7.84
C LEU A 223 -7.91 9.18 7.37
N ILE A 224 -7.33 8.65 6.29
CA ILE A 224 -7.67 7.33 5.72
C ILE A 224 -6.39 6.60 5.35
N GLY A 225 -6.31 5.31 5.68
CA GLY A 225 -5.26 4.41 5.19
C GLY A 225 -5.88 3.19 4.54
N VAL A 226 -5.37 2.80 3.37
CA VAL A 226 -5.72 1.56 2.66
C VAL A 226 -4.44 0.82 2.32
N ILE A 227 -4.39 -0.46 2.68
CA ILE A 227 -3.33 -1.40 2.29
C ILE A 227 -3.98 -2.48 1.46
N ASN A 228 -3.49 -2.69 0.23
CA ASN A 228 -3.84 -3.87 -0.55
C ASN A 228 -2.62 -4.76 -0.67
N GLN A 229 -2.75 -6.03 -0.30
CA GLN A 229 -1.75 -7.06 -0.57
C GLN A 229 -2.18 -7.85 -1.81
N PRO A 230 -1.59 -7.60 -2.99
CA PRO A 230 -2.09 -8.15 -4.26
C PRO A 230 -1.93 -9.66 -4.35
N PHE A 231 -0.94 -10.22 -3.66
CA PHE A 231 -0.53 -11.63 -3.74
C PHE A 231 -0.74 -12.35 -2.40
N TYR A 232 -2.01 -12.54 -2.02
CA TYR A 232 -2.38 -13.17 -0.76
C TYR A 232 -3.12 -14.50 -0.97
N LEU A 233 -2.63 -15.56 -0.35
CA LEU A 233 -3.29 -16.87 -0.40
C LEU A 233 -4.31 -17.00 0.73
N ASN A 234 -5.59 -17.14 0.36
CA ASN A 234 -6.64 -17.43 1.32
C ASN A 234 -6.56 -18.88 1.80
N ASN A 235 -6.64 -19.08 3.12
CA ASN A 235 -6.49 -20.38 3.77
C ASN A 235 -7.55 -21.43 3.42
N ILE A 236 -8.62 -21.05 2.71
CA ILE A 236 -9.66 -21.98 2.19
C ILE A 236 -9.01 -23.12 1.37
N ILE A 237 -7.83 -22.87 0.81
CA ILE A 237 -7.06 -23.83 -0.01
C ILE A 237 -6.41 -24.93 0.85
N ASN A 238 -6.06 -24.66 2.12
CA ASN A 238 -5.50 -25.70 2.99
C ASN A 238 -6.50 -26.83 3.29
N SER A 239 -7.81 -26.60 3.17
CA SER A 239 -8.81 -27.67 3.30
C SER A 239 -9.01 -28.48 2.02
N LEU A 240 -8.56 -27.98 0.87
CA LEU A 240 -8.66 -28.65 -0.44
C LEU A 240 -7.43 -29.52 -0.76
N ASN A 241 -6.31 -29.26 -0.08
CA ASN A 241 -5.04 -29.96 -0.26
C ASN A 241 -5.01 -31.42 0.24
N ASN A 242 -6.07 -31.91 0.88
CA ASN A 242 -6.07 -33.29 1.37
C ASN A 242 -6.37 -34.34 0.29
N ASP A 243 -6.91 -34.00 -0.89
CA ASP A 243 -7.36 -35.06 -1.82
C ASP A 243 -7.17 -34.86 -3.34
N ASN A 244 -6.62 -33.76 -3.88
CA ASN A 244 -6.48 -33.65 -5.35
C ASN A 244 -5.19 -32.98 -5.84
N HIS A 245 -4.53 -33.60 -6.84
CA HIS A 245 -3.46 -32.99 -7.64
C HIS A 245 -4.04 -31.86 -8.51
N LEU A 246 -3.89 -30.61 -8.06
CA LEU A 246 -4.27 -29.42 -8.82
C LEU A 246 -3.38 -29.24 -10.06
N SER A 247 -4.00 -28.90 -11.19
CA SER A 247 -3.33 -28.53 -12.44
C SER A 247 -2.64 -27.15 -12.34
N THR A 248 -1.70 -26.87 -13.24
CA THR A 248 -0.95 -25.60 -13.28
C THR A 248 -1.86 -24.37 -13.43
N ASP A 249 -2.98 -24.51 -14.15
CA ASP A 249 -3.97 -23.44 -14.34
C ASP A 249 -4.81 -23.20 -13.08
N GLU A 250 -5.13 -24.26 -12.33
CA GLU A 250 -5.78 -24.14 -11.04
C GLU A 250 -4.83 -23.48 -10.03
N ILE A 251 -3.55 -23.86 -10.03
CA ILE A 251 -2.51 -23.21 -9.21
C ILE A 251 -2.34 -21.72 -9.54
N ASN A 252 -2.35 -21.36 -10.82
CA ASN A 252 -2.34 -19.95 -11.25
C ASN A 252 -3.61 -19.19 -10.84
N SER A 253 -4.74 -19.88 -10.69
CA SER A 253 -5.97 -19.31 -10.13
C SER A 253 -5.86 -19.07 -8.61
N LEU A 254 -5.07 -19.87 -7.88
CA LEU A 254 -4.84 -19.75 -6.43
C LEU A 254 -4.03 -18.49 -6.07
N TYR A 255 -3.19 -18.00 -7.00
CA TYR A 255 -2.40 -16.77 -6.84
C TYR A 255 -3.16 -15.48 -7.20
N ASN A 256 -4.46 -15.57 -7.54
CA ASN A 256 -5.26 -14.42 -7.97
C ASN A 256 -5.96 -13.66 -6.85
N TYR A 257 -5.77 -14.07 -5.60
CA TYR A 257 -6.46 -13.46 -4.49
C TYR A 257 -5.56 -12.43 -3.82
N GLY A 258 -6.12 -11.26 -3.55
CA GLY A 258 -5.53 -10.26 -2.69
C GLY A 258 -6.32 -10.14 -1.40
N ARG A 259 -5.81 -9.34 -0.46
CA ARG A 259 -6.60 -8.89 0.70
C ARG A 259 -6.38 -7.41 0.92
N ILE A 260 -7.40 -6.77 1.46
CA ILE A 260 -7.42 -5.34 1.70
C ILE A 260 -7.62 -5.09 3.19
N PHE A 261 -6.85 -4.14 3.71
CA PHE A 261 -7.01 -3.54 5.01
C PHE A 261 -7.32 -2.07 4.83
N TRP A 262 -8.17 -1.53 5.68
CA TRP A 262 -8.47 -0.11 5.66
C TRP A 262 -8.75 0.41 7.07
N GLY A 263 -8.58 1.71 7.26
CA GLY A 263 -8.93 2.43 8.46
C GLY A 263 -9.19 3.89 8.15
N PHE A 264 -10.01 4.54 8.97
CA PHE A 264 -10.19 5.97 8.96
C PHE A 264 -10.24 6.54 10.37
N ASN A 265 -9.78 7.78 10.52
CA ASN A 265 -9.86 8.57 11.73
C ASN A 265 -10.36 9.98 11.36
N ILE A 266 -11.56 10.33 11.78
CA ILE A 266 -12.25 11.57 11.40
C ILE A 266 -12.72 12.29 12.65
N ILE A 267 -12.54 13.61 12.71
CA ILE A 267 -12.96 14.44 13.85
C ILE A 267 -14.20 15.22 13.42
N ASP A 268 -15.38 14.86 13.90
CA ASP A 268 -16.60 15.63 13.62
C ASP A 268 -16.71 16.79 14.62
N SER A 269 -16.72 18.04 14.17
CA SER A 269 -16.85 19.25 15.02
C SER A 269 -18.01 19.22 16.05
N GLY A 270 -19.05 18.41 15.83
CA GLY A 270 -20.17 18.20 16.76
C GLY A 270 -19.90 17.22 17.91
N ASN A 271 -18.84 16.40 17.83
CA ASN A 271 -18.41 15.45 18.85
C ASN A 271 -16.98 15.78 19.32
N SER A 272 -16.72 15.78 20.62
CA SER A 272 -15.37 16.04 21.15
C SER A 272 -14.39 14.88 20.97
N LEU A 273 -14.84 13.73 20.45
CA LEU A 273 -14.02 12.52 20.29
C LEU A 273 -13.90 12.11 18.81
N PRO A 274 -12.71 11.67 18.37
CA PRO A 274 -12.51 11.17 17.01
C PRO A 274 -13.34 9.92 16.73
N ILE A 275 -13.90 9.84 15.53
CA ILE A 275 -14.56 8.66 14.98
C ILE A 275 -13.51 7.83 14.25
N THR A 276 -13.07 6.76 14.89
CA THR A 276 -12.12 5.80 14.31
C THR A 276 -12.81 4.48 14.00
N LYS A 277 -12.65 3.98 12.77
CA LYS A 277 -13.05 2.63 12.37
C LYS A 277 -12.02 2.04 11.42
N TYR A 278 -12.02 0.72 11.34
CA TYR A 278 -11.12 -0.03 10.49
C TYR A 278 -11.71 -1.39 10.14
N SER A 279 -11.16 -2.01 9.11
CA SER A 279 -11.61 -3.31 8.61
C SER A 279 -11.46 -4.40 9.67
N ASN A 280 -12.38 -5.37 9.70
CA ASN A 280 -12.26 -6.53 10.60
C ASN A 280 -10.99 -7.36 10.37
N ASN A 281 -10.40 -7.27 9.17
CA ASN A 281 -9.10 -7.87 8.87
C ASN A 281 -7.95 -7.26 9.69
N CYS A 282 -8.17 -6.10 10.35
CA CYS A 282 -7.22 -5.46 11.26
C CYS A 282 -7.35 -5.93 12.74
N SER A 283 -8.13 -6.97 13.05
CA SER A 283 -8.46 -7.34 14.44
C SER A 283 -7.26 -7.76 15.32
N LYS A 284 -7.17 -7.14 16.52
CA LYS A 284 -6.19 -7.39 17.60
C LYS A 284 -6.16 -8.81 18.18
N THR A 285 -7.19 -9.65 17.97
CA THR A 285 -7.16 -11.04 18.45
C THR A 285 -6.09 -11.90 17.76
N ALA A 286 -5.62 -11.50 16.58
CA ALA A 286 -4.48 -12.12 15.91
C ALA A 286 -3.13 -11.76 16.57
N LEU A 287 -3.09 -10.69 17.39
CA LEU A 287 -1.87 -10.08 17.94
C LEU A 287 -1.61 -10.41 19.43
N LEU A 288 -2.62 -10.87 20.19
CA LEU A 288 -2.55 -10.90 21.67
C LEU A 288 -2.52 -12.30 22.33
N ASN A 289 -2.46 -13.41 21.57
CA ASN A 289 -2.27 -14.75 22.14
C ASN A 289 -0.94 -15.37 21.68
N PRO A 290 0.17 -15.21 22.44
CA PRO A 290 1.46 -15.76 22.06
C PRO A 290 1.52 -17.29 22.08
N LEU A 291 0.64 -17.96 22.84
CA LEU A 291 0.72 -19.40 23.09
C LEU A 291 -0.16 -20.27 22.17
N ASP A 292 -1.28 -19.74 21.66
CA ASP A 292 -2.15 -20.50 20.73
C ASP A 292 -1.80 -20.28 19.25
N ASN A 293 -1.04 -19.22 18.93
CA ASN A 293 -0.74 -18.79 17.55
C ASN A 293 0.51 -19.42 16.92
N LEU A 294 1.23 -20.30 17.61
CA LEU A 294 2.41 -20.98 17.04
C LEU A 294 2.08 -21.87 15.83
N ASN A 295 0.80 -22.22 15.64
CA ASN A 295 0.33 -23.08 14.55
C ASN A 295 -0.39 -22.34 13.41
N LEU A 296 -0.63 -21.02 13.51
CA LEU A 296 -1.17 -20.27 12.38
C LEU A 296 -0.03 -19.78 11.48
N PRO A 297 -0.11 -19.98 10.15
CA PRO A 297 0.89 -19.44 9.25
C PRO A 297 1.01 -17.92 9.33
N LYS A 298 2.25 -17.42 9.47
CA LYS A 298 2.59 -15.97 9.59
C LYS A 298 1.95 -15.06 8.54
N TYR A 299 1.64 -15.60 7.37
CA TYR A 299 1.03 -14.83 6.29
C TYR A 299 -0.42 -14.41 6.55
N LEU A 300 -1.13 -15.03 7.49
CA LEU A 300 -2.57 -14.80 7.74
C LEU A 300 -2.87 -13.57 8.61
N HIS A 301 -1.86 -13.02 9.27
CA HIS A 301 -2.02 -11.90 10.18
C HIS A 301 -2.19 -10.58 9.41
N PHE A 302 -2.61 -9.48 10.06
CA PHE A 302 -2.24 -8.14 9.60
C PHE A 302 -0.71 -8.15 9.35
N PRO A 303 -0.13 -7.33 8.48
CA PRO A 303 1.31 -7.45 8.17
C PRO A 303 2.19 -7.17 9.42
N ASP A 304 2.29 -8.16 10.31
CA ASP A 304 2.68 -8.07 11.72
C ASP A 304 4.21 -8.05 11.87
N ASN A 305 4.95 -8.17 10.76
CA ASN A 305 6.40 -8.24 10.74
C ASN A 305 7.07 -7.06 10.01
N PHE A 306 6.35 -5.96 9.74
CA PHE A 306 7.04 -4.79 9.19
C PHE A 306 7.86 -4.05 10.24
N PHE A 307 7.47 -4.12 11.52
CA PHE A 307 8.18 -3.42 12.57
C PHE A 307 9.43 -4.16 13.06
N ASP A 308 10.61 -3.76 12.56
CA ASP A 308 11.81 -3.89 13.38
C ASP A 308 11.62 -2.98 14.60
N VAL A 309 11.64 -3.57 15.80
CA VAL A 309 11.49 -2.82 17.04
C VAL A 309 12.88 -2.45 17.55
N LEU A 310 13.17 -1.16 17.60
CA LEU A 310 14.33 -0.67 18.36
C LEU A 310 13.85 -0.10 19.68
N CYS A 311 14.15 -0.85 20.73
CA CYS A 311 14.29 -0.30 22.06
C CYS A 311 15.72 0.21 22.20
N PRO A 312 15.97 1.52 22.40
CA PRO A 312 17.30 1.98 22.79
C PRO A 312 17.68 1.24 24.08
N ASP A 313 18.78 0.48 24.05
CA ASP A 313 19.16 -0.50 25.09
C ASP A 313 19.35 0.05 26.52
N ARG A 314 19.03 1.31 26.84
CA ARG A 314 19.47 1.92 28.10
C ARG A 314 18.55 2.86 28.86
N VAL A 315 17.31 3.12 28.44
CA VAL A 315 16.41 3.94 29.28
C VAL A 315 14.96 3.50 29.13
N PHE A 316 14.61 2.34 29.68
CA PHE A 316 13.22 2.08 30.05
C PHE A 316 13.08 2.43 31.53
N ASN A 317 12.55 3.61 31.81
CA ASN A 317 11.94 3.87 33.11
C ASN A 317 10.48 3.43 33.01
N GLU A 318 10.10 2.37 33.72
CA GLU A 318 8.75 1.77 33.68
C GLU A 318 7.64 2.77 34.07
N GLU A 319 7.98 3.87 34.75
CA GLU A 319 7.02 4.90 35.18
C GLU A 319 6.75 5.98 34.13
N LYS A 320 7.44 5.98 32.99
CA LYS A 320 7.29 7.01 31.94
C LYS A 320 6.42 6.55 30.76
N PRO A 321 5.61 7.46 30.17
CA PRO A 321 4.88 7.15 28.95
C PRO A 321 5.84 6.76 27.82
N ILE A 322 5.36 5.91 26.91
CA ILE A 322 6.12 5.46 25.74
C ILE A 322 5.53 6.14 24.51
N LEU A 323 6.37 6.82 23.74
CA LEU A 323 6.05 7.36 22.42
C LEU A 323 6.54 6.38 21.35
N LYS A 324 5.62 5.77 20.61
CA LYS A 324 5.88 4.85 19.50
C LYS A 324 5.90 5.61 18.18
N LEU A 325 7.03 5.60 17.50
CA LEU A 325 7.22 6.30 16.23
C LEU A 325 7.50 5.31 15.10
N ALA A 326 6.64 5.31 14.07
CA ALA A 326 6.93 4.57 12.84
C ALA A 326 7.88 5.36 11.92
N CYS A 327 8.87 4.71 11.31
CA CYS A 327 9.85 5.35 10.43
C CYS A 327 10.37 4.35 9.39
N SER A 328 10.83 4.79 8.22
CA SER A 328 11.45 3.91 7.22
C SER A 328 12.68 3.18 7.77
N SER A 329 13.07 2.05 7.18
CA SER A 329 14.26 1.28 7.58
C SER A 329 15.57 2.09 7.57
N VAL A 330 15.67 3.07 6.67
CA VAL A 330 16.80 4.00 6.62
C VAL A 330 16.74 5.01 7.76
N GLU A 331 15.58 5.61 8.02
CA GLU A 331 15.38 6.52 9.15
C GLU A 331 15.64 5.80 10.45
N PHE A 332 15.11 4.59 10.58
CA PHE A 332 15.33 3.69 11.70
C PHE A 332 16.81 3.56 11.98
N SER A 333 17.63 3.14 11.00
CA SER A 333 19.08 3.03 11.14
C SER A 333 19.78 4.34 11.53
N ARG A 334 19.35 5.47 10.96
CA ARG A 334 19.89 6.81 11.30
C ARG A 334 19.55 7.21 12.73
N LEU A 335 18.29 7.03 13.12
CA LEU A 335 17.78 7.30 14.46
C LEU A 335 18.46 6.39 15.47
N THR A 336 18.69 5.11 15.15
CA THR A 336 19.49 4.19 15.97
C THR A 336 20.83 4.82 16.31
N ASN A 337 21.57 5.26 15.30
CA ASN A 337 22.90 5.83 15.49
C ASN A 337 22.87 7.14 16.28
N LEU A 338 21.82 7.94 16.10
CA LEU A 338 21.64 9.23 16.76
C LEU A 338 21.31 9.04 18.25
N PHE A 339 20.39 8.13 18.56
CA PHE A 339 19.99 7.81 19.93
C PHE A 339 21.00 6.92 20.67
N HIS A 340 21.76 6.07 19.97
CA HIS A 340 22.82 5.26 20.59
C HIS A 340 23.93 6.13 21.19
N ASN A 341 24.18 7.31 20.60
CA ASN A 341 25.18 8.28 21.08
C ASN A 341 24.59 9.36 21.99
N TYR A 342 23.26 9.42 22.15
CA TYR A 342 22.60 10.43 22.94
C TYR A 342 22.65 10.07 24.43
N LYS A 343 23.24 10.95 25.25
CA LYS A 343 23.16 10.87 26.70
C LYS A 343 22.22 11.96 27.18
N ASP A 344 21.05 11.54 27.67
CA ASP A 344 20.13 12.46 28.34
C ASP A 344 20.78 12.94 29.64
N ALA A 345 21.23 14.20 29.64
CA ALA A 345 21.88 14.81 30.81
C ALA A 345 20.87 15.14 31.92
N ASN A 346 19.57 15.21 31.60
CA ASN A 346 18.53 15.66 32.52
C ASN A 346 17.50 14.57 32.87
N GLN A 347 17.57 13.39 32.25
CA GLN A 347 16.57 12.32 32.40
C GLN A 347 15.13 12.81 32.16
N ASP A 348 14.91 13.82 31.30
CA ASP A 348 13.59 14.41 31.07
C ASP A 348 12.85 13.77 29.89
N LEU A 349 13.53 12.97 29.06
CA LEU A 349 12.91 12.39 27.87
C LEU A 349 11.89 11.29 28.18
N VAL A 350 10.81 11.29 27.39
CA VAL A 350 9.80 10.23 27.26
C VAL A 350 10.47 8.98 26.68
N ASN A 351 10.04 7.78 27.05
CA ASN A 351 10.57 6.55 26.44
C ASN A 351 10.16 6.56 24.95
N VAL A 352 11.10 6.54 24.01
CA VAL A 352 10.76 6.49 22.57
C VAL A 352 11.06 5.11 22.03
N VAL A 353 10.07 4.50 21.38
CA VAL A 353 10.24 3.25 20.64
C VAL A 353 10.12 3.56 19.16
N PHE A 354 11.18 3.29 18.42
CA PHE A 354 11.14 3.37 16.97
C PHE A 354 10.69 2.03 16.40
N LEU A 355 9.81 2.10 15.43
CA LEU A 355 9.25 0.97 14.73
C LEU A 355 9.56 1.19 13.25
N SER A 356 10.50 0.41 12.70
CA SER A 356 10.82 0.49 11.28
C SER A 356 9.60 0.07 10.48
N SER A 357 9.06 0.82 9.55
CA SER A 357 8.12 0.29 8.55
C SER A 357 8.22 1.09 7.27
N SER A 358 8.08 0.36 6.17
CA SER A 358 8.21 0.89 4.84
C SER A 358 6.84 1.42 4.35
N GLY A 359 6.87 2.47 3.54
CA GLY A 359 5.70 3.07 2.90
C GLY A 359 4.78 3.97 3.75
N ALA A 360 4.38 5.11 3.17
CA ALA A 360 3.61 6.14 3.86
C ALA A 360 2.20 5.67 4.26
N GLY A 361 1.46 4.98 3.38
CA GLY A 361 0.10 4.54 3.67
C GLY A 361 0.02 3.45 4.76
N PHE A 362 1.04 2.60 4.90
CA PHE A 362 1.15 1.64 6.00
C PHE A 362 1.33 2.38 7.34
N LYS A 363 2.31 3.28 7.40
CA LYS A 363 2.57 4.13 8.57
C LYS A 363 1.33 4.91 9.01
N GLN A 364 0.59 5.46 8.05
CA GLN A 364 -0.67 6.16 8.32
C GLN A 364 -1.75 5.23 8.88
N LEU A 365 -1.93 4.02 8.32
CA LEU A 365 -2.88 3.07 8.87
C LEU A 365 -2.49 2.64 10.29
N CYS A 366 -1.20 2.46 10.58
CA CYS A 366 -0.73 2.14 11.93
C CYS A 366 -1.03 3.23 12.96
N VAL A 367 -0.99 4.51 12.57
CA VAL A 367 -1.45 5.62 13.42
C VAL A 367 -2.96 5.52 13.64
N ILE A 368 -3.74 5.29 12.58
CA ILE A 368 -5.20 5.16 12.67
C ILE A 368 -5.63 3.98 13.57
N LEU A 369 -4.83 2.91 13.60
CA LEU A 369 -5.08 1.71 14.41
C LEU A 369 -4.55 1.80 15.86
N ASP A 370 -4.08 2.98 16.29
CA ASP A 370 -3.39 3.21 17.57
C ASP A 370 -2.22 2.22 17.82
N GLN A 371 -1.56 1.77 16.75
CA GLN A 371 -0.38 0.89 16.86
C GLN A 371 0.89 1.71 17.11
N VAL A 372 0.94 2.92 16.54
CA VAL A 372 2.01 3.90 16.70
C VAL A 372 1.38 5.27 16.98
N ASP A 373 2.06 6.12 17.75
CA ASP A 373 1.53 7.44 18.14
C ASP A 373 1.72 8.49 17.03
N ALA A 374 2.79 8.34 16.25
CA ALA A 374 3.05 9.16 15.07
C ALA A 374 3.97 8.40 14.10
N PHE A 375 4.14 8.96 12.91
CA PHE A 375 5.10 8.46 11.93
C PHE A 375 5.98 9.59 11.41
N ILE A 376 7.19 9.21 11.01
CA ILE A 376 8.22 10.09 10.48
C ILE A 376 8.18 10.03 8.95
N LEU A 377 8.17 11.22 8.35
CA LEU A 377 8.47 11.48 6.95
C LEU A 377 9.67 12.44 6.96
N MET A 378 10.89 11.92 6.99
CA MET A 378 12.07 12.72 6.65
C MET A 378 12.36 12.50 5.17
N GLU A 379 12.35 13.57 4.39
CA GLU A 379 12.91 13.59 3.02
C GLU A 379 14.42 13.29 3.04
#